data_AF-A0A1G3PEU5-F1
#
_entry.id   AF-A0A1G3PEU5-F1
#
_cell.length_a   1.000
_cell.length_b   1.000
_cell.length_c   1.000
_cell.angle_alpha   90.00
_cell.angle_beta   90.00
_cell.angle_gamma   90.00
#
_symmetry.space_group_name_H-M   'P 1'
#
loop_
_entity.id
_entity.type
_entity.pdbx_description
1 polymer ?
#
loop_
_entity_poly.entity_id
_entity_poly.type
_entity_poly.pdbx_seq_one_letter_code
_entity_poly.pdbx_strand_id
1 'polypeptide(L)'
;MEHTDKTFEAGNEEDFIRQLQEQMASENETSVSDENNGVEGNNQNEINKKAVKKKSVKVNLNKNQNKYLKNLIFVVTNFLLPAIITYSAVMITAKYNHFIINLIVILLSTCILGFYQVTVYNIKSKKSVVLAERILEDVARGKLSFDINSNKTLKAELGLLAIPIDNVIKEMSDIVTKIELSVLDIVGNSDALAYFANSMANKTTQQEDSVTKIDNFTKLINTSMEMVRKNVQSAYSNSKDSIVEADKGAIEILSLIEEMKTISDMSDRIVETMHFINDIADETNLLALNAAIQAAHAGDEGKGFGVVATEIRNLAESSTTATKSIFSIIDKTVTSIEKGVTASEKAKKALGKIVNSIKSTEDLMSEINNSISAQTDETSKLKVSVEDIKDLTQNINSDTQNMKSAISNLAGQAQILNGIIKQFEVHSSSVHSGSIFGVEN
;
A
#
# COMPACT_ATOMS: atom_id res chain seq x y z
N MET A 1 -39.68 -6.27 14.81
CA MET A 1 -38.33 -6.87 15.00
C MET A 1 -37.37 -5.78 15.46
N GLU A 2 -37.40 -5.25 16.69
CA GLU A 2 -37.96 -5.75 17.96
C GLU A 2 -37.22 -6.95 18.58
N HIS A 3 -36.97 -6.82 19.90
CA HIS A 3 -36.32 -7.73 20.85
C HIS A 3 -34.79 -7.94 20.70
N THR A 4 -33.98 -7.88 21.77
CA THR A 4 -34.29 -7.52 23.18
C THR A 4 -33.07 -6.95 23.91
N ASP A 5 -33.32 -5.89 24.68
CA ASP A 5 -32.55 -5.50 25.87
C ASP A 5 -32.73 -6.55 26.99
N LYS A 6 -31.67 -6.82 27.76
CA LYS A 6 -31.72 -7.39 29.12
C LYS A 6 -30.50 -7.00 29.94
N THR A 7 -30.68 -5.97 30.76
CA THR A 7 -29.97 -5.79 32.03
C THR A 7 -30.33 -6.90 33.04
N PHE A 8 -29.37 -7.28 33.90
CA PHE A 8 -29.45 -7.91 35.25
C PHE A 8 -28.10 -8.58 35.56
N GLU A 9 -27.59 -8.66 36.78
CA GLU A 9 -27.86 -7.91 38.01
C GLU A 9 -26.63 -8.05 38.92
N ALA A 10 -26.40 -7.11 39.84
CA ALA A 10 -25.33 -7.23 40.84
C ALA A 10 -25.93 -7.66 42.19
N GLY A 11 -25.45 -8.77 42.74
CA GLY A 11 -25.75 -9.19 44.11
C GLY A 11 -25.89 -10.70 44.25
N ASN A 12 -24.93 -11.33 44.95
CA ASN A 12 -25.27 -12.50 45.77
C ASN A 12 -24.30 -12.74 46.94
N GLU A 13 -24.07 -11.71 47.76
CA GLU A 13 -23.32 -11.86 49.03
C GLU A 13 -24.25 -12.25 50.21
N GLU A 14 -25.57 -12.31 49.99
CA GLU A 14 -26.57 -12.69 51.02
C GLU A 14 -27.04 -14.17 50.97
N ASP A 15 -27.08 -14.87 49.82
CA ASP A 15 -27.47 -16.30 49.83
C ASP A 15 -26.42 -17.19 50.50
N PHE A 16 -25.13 -16.81 50.51
CA PHE A 16 -24.08 -17.63 51.11
C PHE A 16 -24.19 -17.70 52.65
N ILE A 17 -24.71 -16.65 53.29
CA ILE A 17 -24.93 -16.64 54.74
C ILE A 17 -26.23 -17.41 55.10
N ARG A 18 -27.21 -17.51 54.19
CA ARG A 18 -28.43 -18.31 54.42
C ARG A 18 -28.19 -19.82 54.36
N GLN A 19 -27.29 -20.29 53.49
CA GLN A 19 -26.97 -21.73 53.38
C GLN A 19 -26.23 -22.32 54.61
N LEU A 20 -25.68 -21.49 55.49
CA LEU A 20 -24.89 -21.92 56.65
C LEU A 20 -25.70 -22.13 57.94
N GLN A 21 -27.03 -21.95 57.91
CA GLN A 21 -27.92 -22.11 59.07
C GLN A 21 -29.03 -23.17 58.92
N GLU A 22 -29.21 -23.80 57.76
CA GLU A 22 -30.30 -24.77 57.51
C GLU A 22 -29.88 -26.26 57.56
N GLN A 23 -28.62 -26.60 57.84
CA GLN A 23 -28.14 -28.00 57.84
C GLN A 23 -27.90 -28.65 59.22
N MET A 24 -28.40 -28.05 60.31
CA MET A 24 -28.18 -28.52 61.69
C MET A 24 -29.43 -28.48 62.58
N ALA A 25 -30.52 -29.19 62.21
CA ALA A 25 -31.50 -29.75 63.16
C ALA A 25 -32.57 -30.62 62.45
N SER A 26 -32.96 -31.74 63.08
CA SER A 26 -34.07 -32.65 62.72
C SER A 26 -33.87 -33.45 61.41
N GLU A 27 -34.29 -34.72 61.28
CA GLU A 27 -34.93 -35.63 62.25
C GLU A 27 -34.72 -37.12 61.89
N ASN A 28 -34.83 -37.99 62.92
CA ASN A 28 -35.39 -39.36 62.94
C ASN A 28 -35.05 -40.41 61.85
N GLU A 29 -34.45 -41.55 62.23
CA GLU A 29 -35.06 -42.77 62.82
C GLU A 29 -35.70 -43.73 61.80
N THR A 30 -35.19 -44.96 61.78
CA THR A 30 -35.84 -46.22 61.41
C THR A 30 -34.80 -47.36 61.51
N SER A 31 -35.08 -48.64 61.79
CA SER A 31 -36.18 -49.34 62.48
C SER A 31 -35.93 -50.87 62.38
N VAL A 32 -36.58 -51.71 63.22
CA VAL A 32 -36.78 -53.19 63.01
C VAL A 32 -35.51 -54.06 63.21
N SER A 33 -35.48 -55.29 63.76
CA SER A 33 -36.48 -56.33 64.15
C SER A 33 -35.96 -57.26 65.28
N ASP A 34 -36.88 -57.82 66.09
CA ASP A 34 -37.05 -59.23 66.54
C ASP A 34 -35.85 -60.06 67.12
N GLU A 35 -36.00 -61.03 68.04
CA GLU A 35 -37.15 -61.63 68.76
C GLU A 35 -36.65 -62.39 70.03
N ASN A 36 -37.52 -62.62 71.03
CA ASN A 36 -37.53 -63.74 72.04
C ASN A 36 -36.25 -64.14 72.82
N ASN A 37 -36.23 -64.57 74.09
CA ASN A 37 -37.16 -64.81 75.21
C ASN A 37 -36.27 -64.82 76.49
N GLY A 38 -36.68 -64.50 77.72
CA GLY A 38 -37.95 -64.09 78.33
C GLY A 38 -37.89 -64.39 79.85
N VAL A 39 -38.86 -63.90 80.65
CA VAL A 39 -39.25 -64.41 82.01
C VAL A 39 -38.21 -64.17 83.14
N GLU A 40 -38.48 -63.69 84.36
CA GLU A 40 -39.68 -63.27 85.12
C GLU A 40 -39.23 -62.16 86.10
N GLY A 41 -39.97 -61.08 86.37
CA GLY A 41 -40.97 -61.01 87.46
C GLY A 41 -40.64 -59.81 88.38
N ASN A 42 -41.51 -58.79 88.46
CA ASN A 42 -42.51 -58.59 89.52
C ASN A 42 -41.94 -58.49 90.97
N ASN A 43 -42.36 -57.56 91.83
CA ASN A 43 -43.21 -56.36 91.67
C ASN A 43 -43.07 -55.47 92.93
N GLN A 44 -43.68 -54.27 92.89
CA GLN A 44 -44.28 -53.52 94.01
C GLN A 44 -44.03 -53.98 95.47
N ASN A 45 -43.65 -53.06 96.38
CA ASN A 45 -44.70 -52.37 97.17
C ASN A 45 -44.25 -51.23 98.09
N GLU A 46 -45.25 -50.39 98.35
CA GLU A 46 -45.31 -49.27 99.29
C GLU A 46 -45.23 -49.63 100.79
N ILE A 47 -44.94 -48.61 101.62
CA ILE A 47 -45.53 -48.31 102.95
C ILE A 47 -45.59 -49.46 104.00
N ASN A 48 -44.91 -49.31 105.16
CA ASN A 48 -45.52 -48.73 106.38
C ASN A 48 -44.61 -48.70 107.65
N LYS A 49 -45.06 -47.91 108.62
CA LYS A 49 -44.62 -47.82 110.02
C LYS A 49 -44.76 -49.16 110.79
N LYS A 50 -43.89 -49.41 111.78
CA LYS A 50 -44.26 -49.36 113.22
C LYS A 50 -43.09 -49.75 114.16
N ALA A 51 -43.10 -49.15 115.34
CA ALA A 51 -42.26 -49.54 116.48
C ALA A 51 -42.96 -50.59 117.36
N VAL A 52 -42.20 -51.52 117.97
CA VAL A 52 -42.54 -52.21 119.24
C VAL A 52 -41.26 -52.45 120.07
N LYS A 53 -41.41 -52.40 121.40
CA LYS A 53 -40.36 -52.54 122.42
C LYS A 53 -39.94 -54.01 122.69
N LYS A 54 -38.71 -54.16 123.22
CA LYS A 54 -38.24 -55.15 124.23
C LYS A 54 -38.63 -56.64 124.06
N LYS A 55 -37.60 -57.50 124.10
CA LYS A 55 -37.60 -58.66 125.00
C LYS A 55 -36.20 -58.95 125.55
N SER A 56 -36.16 -59.41 126.79
CA SER A 56 -34.95 -59.72 127.56
C SER A 56 -34.96 -61.18 127.99
N VAL A 57 -33.87 -61.92 127.78
CA VAL A 57 -33.58 -63.19 128.48
C VAL A 57 -32.09 -63.24 128.82
N LYS A 58 -31.77 -63.66 130.05
CA LYS A 58 -30.40 -63.88 130.56
C LYS A 58 -29.94 -65.32 130.26
N VAL A 59 -28.65 -65.53 130.01
CA VAL A 59 -27.95 -66.80 130.33
C VAL A 59 -26.57 -66.50 130.94
N ASN A 60 -26.16 -67.33 131.90
CA ASN A 60 -24.98 -67.23 132.76
C ASN A 60 -24.49 -68.66 133.04
N LEU A 61 -23.21 -69.01 133.18
CA LEU A 61 -21.94 -68.25 133.15
C LEU A 61 -20.88 -69.08 132.40
N ASN A 62 -19.75 -68.47 132.01
CA ASN A 62 -18.47 -68.98 132.52
C ASN A 62 -17.35 -67.92 132.56
N LYS A 63 -16.64 -67.83 133.70
CA LYS A 63 -15.48 -66.93 133.88
C LYS A 63 -14.19 -67.72 133.61
N ASN A 64 -13.56 -67.53 132.44
CA ASN A 64 -12.08 -67.47 132.32
C ASN A 64 -11.51 -67.10 130.94
N GLN A 65 -12.29 -67.12 129.84
CA GLN A 65 -11.74 -66.78 128.50
C GLN A 65 -11.74 -65.26 128.16
N ASN A 66 -12.28 -64.40 129.03
CA ASN A 66 -12.55 -62.99 128.74
C ASN A 66 -11.34 -62.03 128.90
N LYS A 67 -10.11 -62.56 129.06
CA LYS A 67 -8.86 -61.76 129.09
C LYS A 67 -8.16 -61.75 127.73
N TYR A 68 -8.13 -62.90 127.04
CA TYR A 68 -7.50 -63.02 125.72
C TYR A 68 -8.30 -62.30 124.63
N LEU A 69 -9.63 -62.40 124.62
CA LEU A 69 -10.45 -61.71 123.62
C LEU A 69 -10.35 -60.18 123.75
N LYS A 70 -10.28 -59.65 124.99
CA LYS A 70 -10.05 -58.22 125.23
C LYS A 70 -8.65 -57.77 124.82
N ASN A 71 -7.60 -58.56 125.08
CA ASN A 71 -6.25 -58.24 124.59
C ASN A 71 -6.17 -58.31 123.06
N LEU A 72 -6.82 -59.28 122.41
CA LEU A 72 -6.83 -59.40 120.95
C LEU A 72 -7.57 -58.21 120.31
N ILE A 73 -8.74 -57.85 120.82
CA ILE A 73 -9.47 -56.65 120.37
C ILE A 73 -8.63 -55.39 120.62
N PHE A 74 -7.99 -55.25 121.78
CA PHE A 74 -7.12 -54.11 122.07
C PHE A 74 -5.94 -54.01 121.07
N VAL A 75 -5.26 -55.11 120.75
CA VAL A 75 -4.14 -55.13 119.78
C VAL A 75 -4.64 -54.86 118.35
N VAL A 76 -5.77 -55.44 117.95
CA VAL A 76 -6.31 -55.21 116.59
C VAL A 76 -6.78 -53.76 116.43
N THR A 77 -7.49 -53.20 117.41
CA THR A 77 -8.05 -51.84 117.32
C THR A 77 -7.01 -50.73 117.53
N ASN A 78 -6.06 -50.87 118.47
CA ASN A 78 -5.05 -49.82 118.72
C ASN A 78 -3.74 -49.96 117.94
N PHE A 79 -3.41 -51.13 117.37
CA PHE A 79 -2.12 -51.33 116.69
C PHE A 79 -2.25 -51.74 115.22
N LEU A 80 -3.08 -52.73 114.88
CA LEU A 80 -3.19 -53.20 113.49
C LEU A 80 -4.03 -52.27 112.59
N LEU A 81 -5.21 -51.84 113.04
CA LEU A 81 -6.06 -50.95 112.24
C LEU A 81 -5.36 -49.62 111.88
N PRO A 82 -4.73 -48.90 112.83
CA PRO A 82 -4.02 -47.67 112.51
C PRO A 82 -2.84 -47.89 111.57
N ALA A 83 -2.08 -48.99 111.74
CA ALA A 83 -0.95 -49.31 110.88
C ALA A 83 -1.35 -49.61 109.42
N ILE A 84 -2.49 -50.26 109.19
CA ILE A 84 -3.01 -50.53 107.84
C ILE A 84 -3.53 -49.23 107.20
N ILE A 85 -4.19 -48.36 107.97
CA ILE A 85 -4.68 -47.06 107.49
C ILE A 85 -3.52 -46.12 107.17
N THR A 86 -2.48 -46.03 108.01
CA THR A 86 -1.29 -45.22 107.71
C THR A 86 -0.49 -45.78 106.54
N TYR A 87 -0.30 -47.10 106.45
CA TYR A 87 0.40 -47.71 105.31
C TYR A 87 -0.33 -47.49 103.98
N SER A 88 -1.65 -47.66 103.95
CA SER A 88 -2.45 -47.38 102.74
C SER A 88 -2.48 -45.89 102.39
N ALA A 89 -2.60 -44.99 103.37
CA ALA A 89 -2.51 -43.55 103.13
C ALA A 89 -1.14 -43.11 102.57
N VAL A 90 -0.03 -43.65 103.09
CA VAL A 90 1.33 -43.40 102.58
C VAL A 90 1.47 -43.91 101.14
N MET A 91 0.99 -45.12 100.83
CA MET A 91 1.06 -45.68 99.47
C MET A 91 0.21 -44.90 98.44
N ILE A 92 -0.95 -44.38 98.85
CA ILE A 92 -1.79 -43.50 98.02
C ILE A 92 -1.07 -42.18 97.75
N THR A 93 -0.53 -41.55 98.80
CA THR A 93 0.16 -40.25 98.70
C THR A 93 1.42 -40.35 97.82
N ALA A 94 2.18 -41.46 97.94
CA ALA A 94 3.35 -41.72 97.09
C ALA A 94 2.98 -41.85 95.61
N LYS A 95 1.93 -42.62 95.27
CA LYS A 95 1.46 -42.73 93.88
C LYS A 95 0.92 -41.41 93.33
N TYR A 96 0.24 -40.61 94.16
CA TYR A 96 -0.31 -39.31 93.75
C TYR A 96 0.81 -38.31 93.40
N ASN A 97 1.87 -38.26 94.22
CA ASN A 97 3.03 -37.41 93.94
C ASN A 97 3.76 -37.82 92.65
N HIS A 98 3.96 -39.13 92.39
CA HIS A 98 4.55 -39.58 91.13
C HIS A 98 3.68 -39.26 89.91
N PHE A 99 2.35 -39.34 90.03
CA PHE A 99 1.43 -38.96 88.96
C PHE A 99 1.51 -37.46 88.62
N ILE A 100 1.50 -36.58 89.62
CA ILE A 100 1.63 -35.14 89.42
C ILE A 100 2.98 -34.77 88.81
N ILE A 101 4.09 -35.35 89.29
CA ILE A 101 5.43 -35.08 88.73
C ILE A 101 5.50 -35.51 87.25
N ASN A 102 4.98 -36.69 86.90
CA ASN A 102 4.98 -37.16 85.51
C ASN A 102 4.11 -36.27 84.60
N LEU A 103 2.95 -35.79 85.08
CA LEU A 103 2.09 -34.86 84.34
C LEU A 103 2.82 -33.53 84.05
N ILE A 104 3.51 -32.97 85.04
CA ILE A 104 4.29 -31.74 84.91
C ILE A 104 5.45 -31.93 83.92
N VAL A 105 6.15 -33.06 83.97
CA VAL A 105 7.24 -33.37 83.02
C VAL A 105 6.72 -33.48 81.59
N ILE A 106 5.59 -34.17 81.35
CA ILE A 106 4.99 -34.27 80.02
C ILE A 106 4.57 -32.89 79.50
N LEU A 107 3.90 -32.08 80.32
CA LEU A 107 3.52 -30.71 79.96
C LEU A 107 4.76 -29.86 79.61
N LEU A 108 5.81 -29.88 80.44
CA LEU A 108 7.07 -29.19 80.16
C LEU A 108 7.72 -29.69 78.87
N SER A 109 7.78 -30.99 78.62
CA SER A 109 8.31 -31.55 77.37
C SER A 109 7.51 -31.09 76.15
N THR A 110 6.17 -31.05 76.23
CA THR A 110 5.35 -30.54 75.12
C THR A 110 5.52 -29.04 74.90
N CYS A 111 5.63 -28.23 75.95
CA CYS A 111 5.95 -26.79 75.84
C CYS A 111 7.35 -26.55 75.26
N ILE A 112 8.36 -27.33 75.68
CA ILE A 112 9.74 -27.21 75.16
C ILE A 112 9.79 -27.63 73.69
N LEU A 113 9.13 -28.72 73.30
CA LEU A 113 9.03 -29.16 71.90
C LEU A 113 8.26 -28.15 71.05
N GLY A 114 7.16 -27.60 71.55
CA GLY A 114 6.41 -26.54 70.86
C GLY A 114 7.23 -25.26 70.70
N PHE A 115 7.90 -24.81 71.75
CA PHE A 115 8.81 -23.65 71.70
C PHE A 115 9.99 -23.88 70.75
N TYR A 116 10.57 -25.08 70.74
CA TYR A 116 11.63 -25.46 69.81
C TYR A 116 11.12 -25.47 68.36
N GLN A 117 9.95 -26.06 68.08
CA GLN A 117 9.34 -26.05 66.75
C GLN A 117 9.05 -24.61 66.27
N VAL A 118 8.45 -23.77 67.13
CA VAL A 118 8.20 -22.35 66.82
C VAL A 118 9.50 -21.59 66.58
N THR A 119 10.55 -21.85 67.36
CA THR A 119 11.86 -21.18 67.21
C THR A 119 12.56 -21.61 65.92
N VAL A 120 12.58 -22.90 65.59
CA VAL A 120 13.15 -23.42 64.34
C VAL A 120 12.35 -22.93 63.12
N TYR A 121 11.03 -22.92 63.20
CA TYR A 121 10.15 -22.38 62.16
C TYR A 121 10.42 -20.89 61.93
N ASN A 122 10.47 -20.08 62.99
CA ASN A 122 10.77 -18.65 62.93
C ASN A 122 12.17 -18.37 62.37
N ILE A 123 13.19 -19.16 62.72
CA ILE A 123 14.55 -19.00 62.17
C ILE A 123 14.58 -19.35 60.69
N LYS A 124 13.95 -20.46 60.28
CA LYS A 124 13.93 -20.90 58.87
C LYS A 124 13.11 -19.94 58.00
N SER A 125 11.97 -19.47 58.50
CA SER A 125 11.11 -18.50 57.81
C SER A 125 11.80 -17.13 57.65
N LYS A 126 12.46 -16.61 58.70
CA LYS A 126 13.25 -15.37 58.59
C LYS A 126 14.38 -15.46 57.54
N LYS A 127 15.09 -16.59 57.46
CA LYS A 127 16.13 -16.79 56.43
C LYS A 127 15.55 -16.80 55.01
N SER A 128 14.44 -17.51 54.80
CA SER A 128 13.72 -17.55 53.52
C SER A 128 13.28 -16.16 53.07
N VAL A 129 12.70 -15.36 53.97
CA VAL A 129 12.26 -13.99 53.68
C VAL A 129 13.44 -13.05 53.38
N VAL A 130 14.52 -13.07 54.16
CA VAL A 130 15.71 -12.21 53.91
C VAL A 130 16.44 -12.59 52.61
N LEU A 131 16.42 -13.86 52.22
CA LEU A 131 16.96 -14.29 50.92
C LEU A 131 16.06 -13.84 49.76
N ALA A 132 14.74 -13.95 49.91
CA ALA A 132 13.78 -13.45 48.94
C ALA A 132 13.90 -11.92 48.77
N GLU A 133 13.99 -11.17 49.87
CA GLU A 133 14.24 -9.72 49.90
C GLU A 133 15.50 -9.36 49.12
N ARG A 134 16.63 -10.02 49.37
CA ARG A 134 17.88 -9.77 48.63
C ARG A 134 17.76 -10.06 47.14
N ILE A 135 17.15 -11.18 46.76
CA ILE A 135 16.96 -11.53 45.34
C ILE A 135 16.05 -10.50 44.67
N LEU A 136 14.97 -10.07 45.33
CA LEU A 136 14.08 -9.02 44.83
C LEU A 136 14.77 -7.65 44.75
N GLU A 137 15.69 -7.31 45.66
CA GLU A 137 16.54 -6.13 45.53
C GLU A 137 17.48 -6.21 44.32
N ASP A 138 18.13 -7.36 44.09
CA ASP A 138 19.01 -7.54 42.92
C ASP A 138 18.20 -7.51 41.61
N VAL A 139 17.01 -8.11 41.58
CA VAL A 139 16.05 -8.05 40.46
C VAL A 139 15.57 -6.61 40.21
N ALA A 140 15.28 -5.84 41.26
CA ALA A 140 14.92 -4.42 41.15
C ALA A 140 16.08 -3.53 40.67
N ARG A 141 17.34 -4.01 40.81
CA ARG A 141 18.55 -3.40 40.21
C ARG A 141 18.86 -3.95 38.81
N GLY A 142 17.94 -4.71 38.21
CA GLY A 142 18.05 -5.23 36.85
C GLY A 142 18.69 -6.62 36.73
N LYS A 143 19.13 -7.27 37.82
CA LYS A 143 19.72 -8.63 37.72
C LYS A 143 18.63 -9.68 37.55
N LEU A 144 18.40 -10.09 36.31
CA LEU A 144 17.44 -11.13 35.91
C LEU A 144 18.14 -12.47 35.59
N SER A 145 19.46 -12.55 35.81
CA SER A 145 20.30 -13.72 35.53
C SER A 145 20.14 -14.89 36.52
N PHE A 146 19.22 -14.81 37.48
CA PHE A 146 18.99 -15.85 38.48
C PHE A 146 18.18 -17.04 37.94
N ASP A 147 18.74 -18.23 38.05
CA ASP A 147 17.99 -19.49 37.92
C ASP A 147 17.79 -20.13 39.31
N ILE A 148 16.59 -19.92 39.87
CA ILE A 148 16.22 -20.44 41.19
C ILE A 148 15.89 -21.93 41.10
N ASN A 149 15.45 -22.40 39.92
CA ASN A 149 15.00 -23.77 39.73
C ASN A 149 16.16 -24.79 39.58
N SER A 150 17.27 -24.42 38.95
CA SER A 150 18.48 -25.27 38.90
C SER A 150 19.32 -25.22 40.18
N ASN A 151 19.31 -24.09 40.90
CA ASN A 151 20.06 -23.94 42.15
C ASN A 151 19.34 -24.61 43.33
N LYS A 152 19.65 -25.90 43.56
CA LYS A 152 19.09 -26.72 44.64
C LYS A 152 19.21 -26.09 46.04
N THR A 153 20.30 -25.35 46.31
CA THR A 153 20.50 -24.67 47.60
C THR A 153 19.56 -23.48 47.74
N LEU A 154 19.50 -22.62 46.73
CA LEU A 154 18.64 -21.44 46.70
C LEU A 154 17.16 -21.82 46.81
N LYS A 155 16.74 -22.87 46.07
CA LYS A 155 15.38 -23.44 46.13
C LYS A 155 15.03 -23.99 47.52
N ALA A 156 15.97 -24.63 48.20
CA ALA A 156 15.77 -25.16 49.55
C ALA A 156 15.70 -24.07 50.63
N GLU A 157 16.43 -22.96 50.46
CA GLU A 157 16.40 -21.81 51.37
C GLU A 157 15.18 -20.90 51.16
N LEU A 158 14.73 -20.70 49.91
CA LEU A 158 13.52 -19.95 49.58
C LEU A 158 12.22 -20.70 49.88
N GLY A 159 12.22 -22.04 49.81
CA GLY A 159 11.04 -22.86 50.13
C GLY A 159 9.85 -22.56 49.22
N LEU A 160 8.72 -22.16 49.81
CA LEU A 160 7.49 -21.86 49.06
C LEU A 160 7.62 -20.61 48.16
N LEU A 161 8.53 -19.68 48.49
CA LEU A 161 8.77 -18.48 47.69
C LEU A 161 9.60 -18.75 46.42
N ALA A 162 10.24 -19.92 46.31
CA ALA A 162 11.12 -20.24 45.20
C ALA A 162 10.41 -20.18 43.84
N ILE A 163 9.22 -20.79 43.73
CA ILE A 163 8.49 -20.90 42.45
C ILE A 163 7.88 -19.54 42.04
N PRO A 164 7.17 -18.79 42.91
CA PRO A 164 6.66 -17.46 42.53
C PRO A 164 7.75 -16.47 42.11
N ILE A 165 8.89 -16.46 42.81
CA ILE A 165 10.01 -15.56 42.46
C ILE A 165 10.67 -16.00 41.15
N ASP A 166 10.89 -17.30 40.92
CA ASP A 166 11.43 -17.83 39.66
C ASP A 166 10.56 -17.44 38.45
N ASN A 167 9.24 -17.55 38.60
CA ASN A 167 8.28 -17.13 37.58
C ASN A 167 8.36 -15.62 37.30
N VAL A 168 8.42 -14.77 38.33
CA VAL A 168 8.54 -13.31 38.15
C VAL A 168 9.85 -12.94 37.45
N ILE A 169 10.96 -13.58 37.81
CA ILE A 169 12.26 -13.34 37.18
C ILE A 169 12.24 -13.76 35.71
N LYS A 170 11.63 -14.91 35.39
CA LYS A 170 11.49 -15.40 34.01
C LYS A 170 10.59 -14.51 33.16
N GLU A 171 9.42 -14.12 33.65
CA GLU A 171 8.52 -13.22 32.91
C GLU A 171 9.18 -11.85 32.67
N MET A 172 9.88 -11.29 33.66
CA MET A 172 10.66 -10.05 33.48
C MET A 172 11.80 -10.24 32.47
N SER A 173 12.54 -11.36 32.56
CA SER A 173 13.62 -11.72 31.63
C SER A 173 13.10 -11.80 30.19
N ASP A 174 12.01 -12.54 29.97
CA ASP A 174 11.37 -12.71 28.67
C ASP A 174 10.82 -11.39 28.12
N ILE A 175 10.25 -10.52 28.96
CA ILE A 175 9.81 -9.18 28.57
C ILE A 175 11.01 -8.34 28.12
N VAL A 176 12.09 -8.29 28.91
CA VAL A 176 13.29 -7.52 28.55
C VAL A 176 13.91 -8.03 27.24
N THR A 177 14.02 -9.34 27.03
CA THR A 177 14.51 -9.91 25.76
C THR A 177 13.59 -9.62 24.58
N LYS A 178 12.25 -9.66 24.76
CA LYS A 178 11.30 -9.27 23.69
C LYS A 178 11.45 -7.79 23.32
N ILE A 179 11.68 -6.91 24.30
CA ILE A 179 11.94 -5.49 24.05
C ILE A 179 13.31 -5.31 23.36
N GLU A 180 14.35 -6.05 23.77
CA GLU A 180 15.68 -6.02 23.13
C GLU A 180 15.62 -6.38 21.64
N LEU A 181 14.92 -7.46 21.30
CA LEU A 181 14.68 -7.86 19.91
C LEU A 181 13.87 -6.81 19.15
N SER A 182 12.81 -6.26 19.76
CA SER A 182 11.99 -5.20 19.15
C SER A 182 12.81 -3.92 18.88
N VAL A 183 13.76 -3.59 19.76
CA VAL A 183 14.66 -2.43 19.57
C VAL A 183 15.66 -2.70 18.44
N LEU A 184 16.19 -3.92 18.32
CA LEU A 184 17.05 -4.30 17.21
C LEU A 184 16.31 -4.19 15.86
N ASP A 185 15.05 -4.62 15.80
CA ASP A 185 14.19 -4.47 14.63
C ASP A 185 13.91 -3.00 14.29
N ILE A 186 13.65 -2.14 15.29
CA ILE A 186 13.47 -0.69 15.06
C ILE A 186 14.74 -0.06 14.47
N VAL A 187 15.93 -0.45 14.94
CA VAL A 187 17.21 0.04 14.36
C VAL A 187 17.35 -0.42 12.90
N GLY A 188 17.20 -1.72 12.63
CA GLY A 188 17.33 -2.25 11.27
C GLY A 188 16.31 -1.66 10.29
N ASN A 189 15.06 -1.49 10.72
CA ASN A 189 14.03 -0.82 9.92
C ASN A 189 14.33 0.67 9.72
N SER A 190 14.90 1.36 10.72
CA SER A 190 15.30 2.78 10.60
C SER A 190 16.43 2.95 9.58
N ASP A 191 17.44 2.08 9.58
CA ASP A 191 18.53 2.11 8.60
C ASP A 191 18.02 1.83 7.17
N ALA A 192 17.13 0.85 7.02
CA ALA A 192 16.47 0.57 5.73
C ALA A 192 15.66 1.77 5.23
N LEU A 193 14.85 2.39 6.09
CA LEU A 193 14.10 3.61 5.77
C LEU A 193 15.02 4.80 5.44
N ALA A 194 16.15 4.95 6.12
CA ALA A 194 17.14 5.98 5.82
C ALA A 194 17.75 5.79 4.42
N TYR A 195 18.04 4.55 4.02
CA TYR A 195 18.45 4.22 2.66
C TYR A 195 17.36 4.58 1.63
N PHE A 196 16.10 4.19 1.88
CA PHE A 196 14.98 4.53 0.99
C PHE A 196 14.77 6.05 0.86
N ALA A 197 14.82 6.81 1.96
CA ALA A 197 14.68 8.26 1.93
C ALA A 197 15.83 8.96 1.19
N ASN A 198 17.05 8.44 1.25
CA ASN A 198 18.17 8.95 0.44
C ASN A 198 18.03 8.58 -1.05
N SER A 199 17.56 7.36 -1.35
CA SER A 199 17.23 6.95 -2.73
C SER A 199 16.10 7.80 -3.34
N MET A 200 15.07 8.11 -2.55
CA MET A 200 13.96 8.99 -2.96
C MET A 200 14.45 10.41 -3.23
N ALA A 201 15.28 10.99 -2.36
CA ALA A 201 15.87 12.31 -2.58
C ALA A 201 16.65 12.36 -3.92
N ASN A 202 17.50 11.37 -4.20
CA ASN A 202 18.26 11.30 -5.44
C ASN A 202 17.35 11.21 -6.69
N LYS A 203 16.28 10.40 -6.63
CA LYS A 203 15.29 10.31 -7.72
C LYS A 203 14.51 11.62 -7.90
N THR A 204 14.20 12.31 -6.81
CA THR A 204 13.49 13.59 -6.82
C THR A 204 14.34 14.66 -7.52
N THR A 205 15.64 14.75 -7.23
CA THR A 205 16.55 15.64 -7.97
C THR A 205 16.65 15.31 -9.46
N GLN A 206 16.70 14.02 -9.83
CA GLN A 206 16.64 13.60 -11.24
C GLN A 206 15.31 13.97 -11.93
N GLN A 207 14.22 14.01 -11.17
CA GLN A 207 12.91 14.46 -11.63
C GLN A 207 12.87 15.99 -11.82
N GLU A 208 13.46 16.78 -10.92
CA GLU A 208 13.61 18.25 -11.09
C GLU A 208 14.41 18.61 -12.36
N ASP A 209 15.51 17.89 -12.62
CA ASP A 209 16.29 18.00 -13.86
C ASP A 209 15.44 17.68 -15.10
N SER A 210 14.58 16.66 -15.00
CA SER A 210 13.73 16.21 -16.10
C SER A 210 12.60 17.19 -16.39
N VAL A 211 11.94 17.72 -15.35
CA VAL A 211 10.95 18.80 -15.43
C VAL A 211 11.56 20.03 -16.12
N THR A 212 12.78 20.43 -15.72
CA THR A 212 13.50 21.57 -16.30
C THR A 212 13.82 21.35 -17.80
N LYS A 213 14.17 20.12 -18.20
CA LYS A 213 14.37 19.77 -19.62
C LYS A 213 13.07 19.85 -20.42
N ILE A 214 11.95 19.38 -19.85
CA ILE A 214 10.64 19.42 -20.51
C ILE A 214 10.14 20.86 -20.66
N ASP A 215 10.30 21.74 -19.67
CA ASP A 215 9.98 23.18 -19.79
C ASP A 215 10.79 23.86 -20.91
N ASN A 216 12.10 23.62 -20.98
CA ASN A 216 12.93 24.14 -22.06
C ASN A 216 12.53 23.59 -23.45
N PHE A 217 12.17 22.31 -23.53
CA PHE A 217 11.66 21.69 -24.76
C PHE A 217 10.30 22.28 -25.18
N THR A 218 9.43 22.58 -24.21
CA THR A 218 8.12 23.22 -24.41
C THR A 218 8.27 24.62 -24.99
N LYS A 219 9.25 25.41 -24.50
CA LYS A 219 9.62 26.71 -25.08
C LYS A 219 10.12 26.56 -26.52
N LEU A 220 10.98 25.58 -26.79
CA LEU A 220 11.51 25.31 -28.13
C LEU A 220 10.40 24.91 -29.12
N ILE A 221 9.42 24.10 -28.70
CA ILE A 221 8.24 23.77 -29.52
C ILE A 221 7.47 25.04 -29.89
N ASN A 222 7.17 25.92 -28.92
CA ASN A 222 6.45 27.16 -29.21
C ASN A 222 7.18 28.04 -30.24
N THR A 223 8.49 28.28 -30.06
CA THR A 223 9.30 29.04 -31.04
C THR A 223 9.36 28.35 -32.42
N SER A 224 9.38 27.02 -32.45
CA SER A 224 9.29 26.26 -33.70
C SER A 224 7.93 26.47 -34.39
N MET A 225 6.83 26.39 -33.65
CA MET A 225 5.47 26.62 -34.18
C MET A 225 5.27 28.05 -34.70
N GLU A 226 5.83 29.06 -34.04
CA GLU A 226 5.87 30.44 -34.54
C GLU A 226 6.64 30.54 -35.87
N MET A 227 7.78 29.86 -35.99
CA MET A 227 8.56 29.82 -37.22
C MET A 227 7.80 29.12 -38.36
N VAL A 228 7.14 27.99 -38.10
CA VAL A 228 6.31 27.31 -39.10
C VAL A 228 5.13 28.21 -39.51
N ARG A 229 4.46 28.89 -38.57
CA ARG A 229 3.37 29.84 -38.89
C ARG A 229 3.85 30.96 -39.80
N LYS A 230 5.03 31.53 -39.53
CA LYS A 230 5.66 32.54 -40.40
C LYS A 230 5.97 31.98 -41.79
N ASN A 231 6.50 30.77 -41.89
CA ASN A 231 6.78 30.13 -43.18
C ASN A 231 5.51 29.88 -44.00
N VAL A 232 4.42 29.45 -43.36
CA VAL A 232 3.09 29.28 -43.97
C VAL A 232 2.55 30.62 -44.47
N GLN A 233 2.66 31.70 -43.68
CA GLN A 233 2.27 33.05 -44.08
C GLN A 233 3.05 33.53 -45.32
N SER A 234 4.36 33.29 -45.37
CA SER A 234 5.20 33.61 -46.54
C SER A 234 4.85 32.76 -47.76
N ALA A 235 4.57 31.46 -47.58
CA ALA A 235 4.13 30.58 -48.66
C ALA A 235 2.77 31.03 -49.24
N TYR A 236 1.86 31.50 -48.39
CA TYR A 236 0.57 32.05 -48.83
C TYR A 236 0.73 33.33 -49.67
N SER A 237 1.64 34.24 -49.27
CA SER A 237 1.97 35.42 -50.08
C SER A 237 2.54 35.03 -51.45
N ASN A 238 3.54 34.13 -51.47
CA ASN A 238 4.17 33.67 -52.71
C ASN A 238 3.17 32.95 -53.63
N SER A 239 2.22 32.21 -53.07
CA SER A 239 1.15 31.53 -53.83
C SER A 239 0.23 32.56 -54.50
N LYS A 240 -0.20 33.58 -53.76
CA LYS A 240 -1.01 34.68 -54.29
C LYS A 240 -0.30 35.45 -55.40
N ASP A 241 0.97 35.79 -55.21
CA ASP A 241 1.77 36.48 -56.23
C ASP A 241 1.95 35.60 -57.49
N SER A 242 2.14 34.28 -57.30
CA SER A 242 2.23 33.31 -58.40
C SER A 242 0.92 33.16 -59.19
N ILE A 243 -0.25 33.27 -58.52
CA ILE A 243 -1.55 33.30 -59.20
C ILE A 243 -1.67 34.58 -60.05
N VAL A 244 -1.28 35.74 -59.53
CA VAL A 244 -1.32 37.01 -60.26
C VAL A 244 -0.44 36.97 -61.53
N GLU A 245 0.77 36.41 -61.45
CA GLU A 245 1.63 36.26 -62.63
C GLU A 245 1.10 35.20 -63.62
N ALA A 246 0.47 34.12 -63.13
CA ALA A 246 -0.17 33.13 -64.00
C ALA A 246 -1.38 33.70 -64.74
N ASP A 247 -2.20 34.54 -64.08
CA ASP A 247 -3.33 35.23 -64.71
C ASP A 247 -2.87 36.25 -65.76
N LYS A 248 -1.80 37.02 -65.50
CA LYS A 248 -1.16 37.87 -66.51
C LYS A 248 -0.69 37.04 -67.71
N GLY A 249 0.05 35.95 -67.47
CA GLY A 249 0.50 35.05 -68.53
C GLY A 249 -0.64 34.45 -69.36
N ALA A 250 -1.81 34.23 -68.75
CA ALA A 250 -3.00 33.78 -69.46
C ALA A 250 -3.61 34.87 -70.34
N ILE A 251 -3.56 36.15 -69.93
CA ILE A 251 -3.98 37.30 -70.72
C ILE A 251 -3.06 37.49 -71.93
N GLU A 252 -1.74 37.43 -71.74
CA GLU A 252 -0.76 37.53 -72.84
C GLU A 252 -0.96 36.43 -73.90
N ILE A 253 -1.23 35.19 -73.48
CA ILE A 253 -1.53 34.08 -74.40
C ILE A 253 -2.86 34.29 -75.14
N LEU A 254 -3.86 34.91 -74.52
CA LEU A 254 -5.11 35.27 -75.21
C LEU A 254 -4.85 36.33 -76.29
N SER A 255 -4.05 37.36 -75.99
CA SER A 255 -3.65 38.39 -76.97
C SER A 255 -2.88 37.76 -78.14
N LEU A 256 -1.94 36.84 -77.86
CA LEU A 256 -1.20 36.11 -78.90
C LEU A 256 -2.11 35.29 -79.82
N ILE A 257 -3.17 34.67 -79.29
CA ILE A 257 -4.15 33.92 -80.10
C ILE A 257 -4.96 34.87 -81.00
N GLU A 258 -5.31 36.07 -80.51
CA GLU A 258 -6.02 37.09 -81.28
C GLU A 258 -5.15 37.71 -82.39
N GLU A 259 -3.87 37.98 -82.11
CA GLU A 259 -2.90 38.39 -83.14
C GLU A 259 -2.71 37.30 -84.20
N MET A 260 -2.51 36.04 -83.80
CA MET A 260 -2.38 34.92 -84.74
C MET A 260 -3.61 34.77 -85.64
N LYS A 261 -4.82 34.95 -85.08
CA LYS A 261 -6.05 34.99 -85.89
C LYS A 261 -6.04 36.15 -86.88
N THR A 262 -5.64 37.34 -86.44
CA THR A 262 -5.54 38.53 -87.31
C THR A 262 -4.57 38.30 -88.48
N ILE A 263 -3.43 37.64 -88.23
CA ILE A 263 -2.46 37.29 -89.28
C ILE A 263 -3.04 36.21 -90.22
N SER A 264 -3.86 35.28 -89.73
CA SER A 264 -4.61 34.32 -90.57
C SER A 264 -5.59 35.05 -91.49
N ASP A 265 -6.45 35.91 -90.96
CA ASP A 265 -7.43 36.69 -91.72
C ASP A 265 -6.73 37.59 -92.77
N MET A 266 -5.55 38.13 -92.45
CA MET A 266 -4.70 38.86 -93.42
C MET A 266 -4.09 37.96 -94.50
N SER A 267 -3.72 36.72 -94.15
CA SER A 267 -3.16 35.75 -95.09
C SER A 267 -4.18 35.32 -96.13
N ASP A 268 -5.43 35.07 -95.73
CA ASP A 268 -6.53 34.73 -96.63
C ASP A 268 -6.82 35.84 -97.65
N ARG A 269 -6.74 37.11 -97.23
CA ARG A 269 -6.87 38.27 -98.13
C ARG A 269 -5.70 38.38 -99.12
N ILE A 270 -4.50 37.92 -98.74
CA ILE A 270 -3.37 37.81 -99.68
C ILE A 270 -3.66 36.69 -100.68
N VAL A 271 -4.13 35.51 -100.25
CA VAL A 271 -4.53 34.40 -101.12
C VAL A 271 -5.56 34.86 -102.18
N GLU A 272 -6.60 35.58 -101.77
CA GLU A 272 -7.60 36.18 -102.67
C GLU A 272 -6.96 37.16 -103.69
N THR A 273 -6.06 38.03 -103.22
CA THR A 273 -5.33 38.97 -104.08
C THR A 273 -4.42 38.25 -105.08
N MET A 274 -3.76 37.15 -104.66
CA MET A 274 -2.90 36.35 -105.54
C MET A 274 -3.71 35.60 -106.60
N HIS A 275 -4.95 35.17 -106.31
CA HIS A 275 -5.85 34.61 -107.32
C HIS A 275 -6.17 35.66 -108.39
N PHE A 276 -6.57 36.86 -108.00
CA PHE A 276 -6.84 37.95 -108.94
C PHE A 276 -5.63 38.33 -109.81
N ILE A 277 -4.41 38.32 -109.26
CA ILE A 277 -3.18 38.54 -110.03
C ILE A 277 -2.90 37.40 -111.02
N ASN A 278 -3.15 36.14 -110.63
CA ASN A 278 -3.04 35.00 -111.55
C ASN A 278 -4.03 35.13 -112.71
N ASP A 279 -5.28 35.48 -112.43
CA ASP A 279 -6.32 35.63 -113.44
C ASP A 279 -5.98 36.74 -114.44
N ILE A 280 -5.46 37.88 -113.97
CA ILE A 280 -4.91 38.94 -114.84
C ILE A 280 -3.73 38.45 -115.69
N ALA A 281 -2.82 37.65 -115.11
CA ALA A 281 -1.69 37.10 -115.84
C ALA A 281 -2.14 36.13 -116.94
N ASP A 282 -3.09 35.25 -116.67
CA ASP A 282 -3.65 34.31 -117.65
C ASP A 282 -4.46 35.04 -118.74
N GLU A 283 -5.22 36.09 -118.41
CA GLU A 283 -5.89 36.96 -119.40
C GLU A 283 -4.87 37.73 -120.26
N THR A 284 -3.79 38.25 -119.67
CA THR A 284 -2.69 38.92 -120.39
C THR A 284 -1.96 37.96 -121.33
N ASN A 285 -1.77 36.71 -120.91
CA ASN A 285 -1.18 35.64 -121.73
C ASN A 285 -2.07 35.33 -122.96
N LEU A 286 -3.39 35.24 -122.77
CA LEU A 286 -4.36 35.06 -123.87
C LEU A 286 -4.39 36.26 -124.83
N LEU A 287 -4.36 37.49 -124.30
CA LEU A 287 -4.27 38.72 -125.11
C LEU A 287 -2.98 38.77 -125.92
N ALA A 288 -1.85 38.42 -125.31
CA ALA A 288 -0.55 38.35 -125.97
C ALA A 288 -0.50 37.27 -127.06
N LEU A 289 -1.10 36.10 -126.83
CA LEU A 289 -1.25 35.04 -127.83
C LEU A 289 -2.09 35.51 -129.03
N ASN A 290 -3.22 36.18 -128.78
CA ASN A 290 -4.07 36.75 -129.84
C ASN A 290 -3.32 37.83 -130.64
N ALA A 291 -2.54 38.69 -129.97
CA ALA A 291 -1.70 39.69 -130.63
C ALA A 291 -0.59 39.06 -131.48
N ALA A 292 0.06 37.99 -131.00
CA ALA A 292 1.06 37.24 -131.76
C ALA A 292 0.48 36.57 -133.02
N ILE A 293 -0.74 36.03 -132.93
CA ILE A 293 -1.47 35.47 -134.07
C ILE A 293 -1.77 36.55 -135.12
N GLN A 294 -2.25 37.73 -134.70
CA GLN A 294 -2.52 38.84 -135.62
C GLN A 294 -1.23 39.43 -136.24
N ALA A 295 -0.15 39.51 -135.46
CA ALA A 295 1.16 39.91 -135.97
C ALA A 295 1.69 38.93 -137.03
N ALA A 296 1.51 37.62 -136.84
CA ALA A 296 1.83 36.61 -137.85
C ALA A 296 0.93 36.73 -139.10
N HIS A 297 -0.34 37.09 -138.93
CA HIS A 297 -1.27 37.32 -140.04
C HIS A 297 -0.92 38.53 -140.90
N ALA A 298 -0.34 39.58 -140.29
CA ALA A 298 0.12 40.80 -140.98
C ALA A 298 1.46 40.64 -141.74
N GLY A 299 2.13 39.48 -141.65
CA GLY A 299 3.35 39.18 -142.40
C GLY A 299 4.54 40.07 -142.00
N ASP A 300 5.23 40.64 -142.99
CA ASP A 300 6.46 41.43 -142.76
C ASP A 300 6.21 42.71 -141.95
N GLU A 301 5.08 43.39 -142.16
CA GLU A 301 4.67 44.59 -141.41
C GLU A 301 4.37 44.26 -139.93
N GLY A 302 4.02 43.01 -139.63
CA GLY A 302 3.68 42.54 -138.28
C GLY A 302 4.88 42.18 -137.40
N LYS A 303 6.10 42.07 -137.95
CA LYS A 303 7.28 41.54 -137.24
C LYS A 303 7.59 42.25 -135.92
N GLY A 304 7.50 43.60 -135.90
CA GLY A 304 7.73 44.38 -134.68
C GLY A 304 6.69 44.09 -133.59
N PHE A 305 5.41 44.00 -133.96
CA PHE A 305 4.33 43.65 -133.04
C PHE A 305 4.44 42.21 -132.52
N GLY A 306 4.91 41.26 -133.34
CA GLY A 306 5.10 39.86 -132.94
C GLY A 306 6.17 39.68 -131.84
N VAL A 307 7.25 40.46 -131.89
CA VAL A 307 8.27 40.49 -130.83
C VAL A 307 7.69 41.05 -129.53
N VAL A 308 6.97 42.19 -129.59
CA VAL A 308 6.31 42.78 -128.42
C VAL A 308 5.27 41.83 -127.80
N ALA A 309 4.46 41.16 -128.62
CA ALA A 309 3.49 40.17 -128.16
C ALA A 309 4.16 38.98 -127.46
N THR A 310 5.31 38.51 -127.98
CA THR A 310 6.09 37.44 -127.35
C THR A 310 6.65 37.88 -125.99
N GLU A 311 7.12 39.12 -125.87
CA GLU A 311 7.66 39.63 -124.61
C GLU A 311 6.57 39.84 -123.54
N ILE A 312 5.38 40.35 -123.92
CA ILE A 312 4.22 40.43 -123.03
C ILE A 312 3.81 39.02 -122.55
N ARG A 313 3.86 38.02 -123.43
CA ARG A 313 3.57 36.62 -123.08
C ARG A 313 4.57 36.08 -122.06
N ASN A 314 5.87 36.29 -122.27
CA ASN A 314 6.92 35.89 -121.33
C ASN A 314 6.73 36.55 -119.96
N LEU A 315 6.36 37.84 -119.94
CA LEU A 315 6.08 38.58 -118.71
C LEU A 315 4.86 38.03 -117.96
N ALA A 316 3.82 37.63 -118.69
CA ALA A 316 2.63 36.98 -118.14
C ALA A 316 2.95 35.61 -117.50
N GLU A 317 3.66 34.73 -118.22
CA GLU A 317 4.09 33.42 -117.68
C GLU A 317 5.01 33.57 -116.45
N SER A 318 5.86 34.60 -116.44
CA SER A 318 6.69 34.97 -115.30
C SER A 318 5.85 35.42 -114.09
N SER A 319 4.81 36.24 -114.32
CA SER A 319 3.85 36.67 -113.29
C SER A 319 3.09 35.49 -112.67
N THR A 320 2.56 34.58 -113.49
CA THR A 320 1.93 33.33 -113.04
C THR A 320 2.89 32.48 -112.19
N THR A 321 4.17 32.42 -112.57
CA THR A 321 5.20 31.66 -111.84
C THR A 321 5.55 32.30 -110.49
N ALA A 322 5.72 33.62 -110.45
CA ALA A 322 5.94 34.37 -109.21
C ALA A 322 4.75 34.24 -108.25
N THR A 323 3.54 34.30 -108.79
CA THR A 323 2.28 34.17 -108.04
C THR A 323 2.16 32.79 -107.37
N LYS A 324 2.45 31.70 -108.10
CA LYS A 324 2.52 30.33 -107.54
C LYS A 324 3.57 30.17 -106.44
N SER A 325 4.71 30.85 -106.56
CA SER A 325 5.74 30.87 -105.51
C SER A 325 5.23 31.54 -104.23
N ILE A 326 4.55 32.68 -104.36
CA ILE A 326 3.97 33.42 -103.23
C ILE A 326 2.85 32.61 -102.56
N PHE A 327 1.96 31.96 -103.33
CA PHE A 327 0.98 31.01 -102.77
C PHE A 327 1.63 29.95 -101.87
N SER A 328 2.74 29.32 -102.31
CA SER A 328 3.44 28.32 -101.50
C SER A 328 4.08 28.88 -100.22
N ILE A 329 4.41 30.17 -100.19
CA ILE A 329 4.90 30.84 -98.97
C ILE A 329 3.74 31.13 -98.02
N ILE A 330 2.61 31.66 -98.52
CA ILE A 330 1.44 31.98 -97.70
C ILE A 330 0.81 30.71 -97.10
N ASP A 331 0.67 29.63 -97.86
CA ASP A 331 0.20 28.32 -97.39
C ASP A 331 1.04 27.78 -96.20
N LYS A 332 2.37 27.91 -96.29
CA LYS A 332 3.29 27.58 -95.19
C LYS A 332 3.14 28.51 -94.00
N THR A 333 2.85 29.79 -94.23
CA THR A 333 2.58 30.77 -93.18
C THR A 333 1.30 30.42 -92.42
N VAL A 334 0.18 30.16 -93.11
CA VAL A 334 -1.08 29.72 -92.51
C VAL A 334 -0.88 28.44 -91.69
N THR A 335 -0.25 27.41 -92.29
CA THR A 335 0.10 26.16 -91.60
C THR A 335 0.96 26.39 -90.33
N SER A 336 1.77 27.45 -90.30
CA SER A 336 2.62 27.80 -89.15
C SER A 336 1.83 28.56 -88.07
N ILE A 337 0.87 29.39 -88.47
CA ILE A 337 -0.07 30.10 -87.59
C ILE A 337 -0.98 29.10 -86.86
N GLU A 338 -1.56 28.12 -87.56
CA GLU A 338 -2.38 27.06 -86.95
C GLU A 338 -1.62 26.28 -85.86
N LYS A 339 -0.34 25.97 -86.12
CA LYS A 339 0.56 25.34 -85.14
C LYS A 339 0.84 26.28 -83.96
N GLY A 340 1.00 27.57 -84.20
CA GLY A 340 1.15 28.62 -83.19
C GLY A 340 -0.08 28.73 -82.27
N VAL A 341 -1.28 28.78 -82.83
CA VAL A 341 -2.55 28.76 -82.08
C VAL A 341 -2.66 27.49 -81.25
N THR A 342 -2.43 26.32 -81.86
CA THR A 342 -2.46 25.02 -81.17
C THR A 342 -1.45 24.93 -80.01
N ALA A 343 -0.26 25.53 -80.16
CA ALA A 343 0.74 25.60 -79.09
C ALA A 343 0.31 26.56 -77.97
N SER A 344 -0.26 27.71 -78.32
CA SER A 344 -0.76 28.72 -77.39
C SER A 344 -1.94 28.20 -76.56
N GLU A 345 -2.88 27.46 -77.16
CA GLU A 345 -3.96 26.79 -76.42
C GLU A 345 -3.44 25.74 -75.42
N LYS A 346 -2.41 24.98 -75.79
CA LYS A 346 -1.74 24.04 -74.87
C LYS A 346 -1.08 24.77 -73.70
N ALA A 347 -0.43 25.90 -73.96
CA ALA A 347 0.17 26.74 -72.93
C ALA A 347 -0.90 27.34 -71.98
N LYS A 348 -2.00 27.87 -72.52
CA LYS A 348 -3.18 28.32 -71.74
C LYS A 348 -3.72 27.21 -70.83
N LYS A 349 -3.86 25.99 -71.35
CA LYS A 349 -4.32 24.82 -70.58
C LYS A 349 -3.31 24.39 -69.51
N ALA A 350 -2.00 24.58 -69.74
CA ALA A 350 -0.96 24.34 -68.74
C ALA A 350 -1.02 25.37 -67.60
N LEU A 351 -1.15 26.67 -67.89
CA LEU A 351 -1.35 27.71 -66.87
C LEU A 351 -2.58 27.44 -65.99
N GLY A 352 -3.71 27.06 -66.59
CA GLY A 352 -4.92 26.69 -65.83
C GLY A 352 -4.70 25.51 -64.85
N LYS A 353 -3.83 24.55 -65.20
CA LYS A 353 -3.42 23.48 -64.26
C LYS A 353 -2.52 24.00 -63.14
N ILE A 354 -1.61 24.92 -63.45
CA ILE A 354 -0.71 25.54 -62.46
C ILE A 354 -1.53 26.32 -61.43
N VAL A 355 -2.48 27.17 -61.86
CA VAL A 355 -3.37 27.92 -60.95
C VAL A 355 -4.16 26.97 -60.03
N ASN A 356 -4.70 25.87 -60.56
CA ASN A 356 -5.40 24.88 -59.74
C ASN A 356 -4.46 24.20 -58.73
N SER A 357 -3.21 23.89 -59.12
CA SER A 357 -2.22 23.31 -58.21
C SER A 357 -1.78 24.28 -57.11
N ILE A 358 -1.73 25.58 -57.39
CA ILE A 358 -1.43 26.61 -56.38
C ILE A 358 -2.59 26.72 -55.39
N LYS A 359 -3.85 26.72 -55.85
CA LYS A 359 -5.03 26.71 -54.95
C LYS A 359 -5.04 25.51 -54.01
N SER A 360 -4.77 24.30 -54.50
CA SER A 360 -4.61 23.13 -53.62
C SER A 360 -3.42 23.25 -52.64
N THR A 361 -2.42 24.08 -52.96
CA THR A 361 -1.34 24.42 -52.02
C THR A 361 -1.82 25.41 -50.95
N GLU A 362 -2.66 26.39 -51.30
CA GLU A 362 -3.32 27.29 -50.33
C GLU A 362 -4.21 26.53 -49.35
N ASP A 363 -4.98 25.54 -49.84
CA ASP A 363 -5.80 24.65 -48.99
C ASP A 363 -4.92 23.90 -47.96
N LEU A 364 -3.81 23.29 -48.41
CA LEU A 364 -2.84 22.62 -47.52
C LEU A 364 -2.21 23.59 -46.51
N MET A 365 -1.89 24.83 -46.92
CA MET A 365 -1.40 25.86 -46.00
C MET A 365 -2.43 26.22 -44.91
N SER A 366 -3.72 26.20 -45.24
CA SER A 366 -4.82 26.39 -44.29
C SER A 366 -4.89 25.25 -43.27
N GLU A 367 -4.82 23.99 -43.73
CA GLU A 367 -4.76 22.81 -42.85
C GLU A 367 -3.54 22.83 -41.91
N ILE A 368 -2.38 23.22 -42.42
CA ILE A 368 -1.17 23.38 -41.61
C ILE A 368 -1.37 24.49 -40.55
N ASN A 369 -1.95 25.63 -40.90
CA ASN A 369 -2.19 26.71 -39.93
C ASN A 369 -3.19 26.31 -38.82
N ASN A 370 -4.21 25.52 -39.15
CA ASN A 370 -5.12 24.91 -38.17
C ASN A 370 -4.35 23.94 -37.25
N SER A 371 -3.50 23.09 -37.83
CA SER A 371 -2.67 22.13 -37.09
C SER A 371 -1.67 22.81 -36.14
N ILE A 372 -1.03 23.89 -36.58
CA ILE A 372 -0.16 24.72 -35.73
C ILE A 372 -0.93 25.28 -34.53
N SER A 373 -2.15 25.77 -34.77
CA SER A 373 -2.96 26.39 -33.71
C SER A 373 -3.37 25.35 -32.65
N ALA A 374 -3.82 24.17 -33.07
CA ALA A 374 -4.08 23.05 -32.17
C ALA A 374 -2.80 22.60 -31.41
N GLN A 375 -1.65 22.57 -32.09
CA GLN A 375 -0.37 22.21 -31.46
C GLN A 375 0.07 23.26 -30.42
N THR A 376 -0.17 24.56 -30.65
CA THR A 376 0.06 25.61 -29.65
C THR A 376 -0.82 25.41 -28.42
N ASP A 377 -2.12 25.10 -28.61
CA ASP A 377 -3.05 24.86 -27.51
C ASP A 377 -2.64 23.63 -26.67
N GLU A 378 -2.27 22.51 -27.30
CA GLU A 378 -1.77 21.34 -26.55
C GLU A 378 -0.41 21.59 -25.89
N THR A 379 0.45 22.41 -26.49
CA THR A 379 1.72 22.83 -25.87
C THR A 379 1.47 23.70 -24.63
N SER A 380 0.41 24.52 -24.64
CA SER A 380 -0.04 25.28 -23.47
C SER A 380 -0.58 24.38 -22.34
N LYS A 381 -1.37 23.35 -22.67
CA LYS A 381 -1.83 22.36 -21.67
C LYS A 381 -0.66 21.57 -21.09
N LEU A 382 0.28 21.13 -21.93
CA LEU A 382 1.50 20.43 -21.49
C LEU A 382 2.33 21.30 -20.54
N LYS A 383 2.41 22.62 -20.77
CA LYS A 383 3.06 23.54 -19.82
C LYS A 383 2.41 23.49 -18.43
N VAL A 384 1.08 23.52 -18.34
CA VAL A 384 0.36 23.42 -17.06
C VAL A 384 0.66 22.09 -16.37
N SER A 385 0.62 20.97 -17.09
CA SER A 385 0.98 19.66 -16.52
C SER A 385 2.44 19.57 -16.04
N VAL A 386 3.36 20.32 -16.65
CA VAL A 386 4.76 20.41 -16.21
C VAL A 386 4.88 21.25 -14.93
N GLU A 387 4.06 22.28 -14.77
CA GLU A 387 3.92 23.05 -13.53
C GLU A 387 3.32 22.16 -12.40
N ASP A 388 2.28 21.37 -12.67
CA ASP A 388 1.72 20.39 -11.71
C ASP A 388 2.76 19.34 -11.26
N ILE A 389 3.54 18.78 -12.20
CA ILE A 389 4.60 17.81 -11.88
C ILE A 389 5.70 18.47 -11.05
N LYS A 390 6.04 19.73 -11.33
CA LYS A 390 7.04 20.49 -10.54
C LYS A 390 6.59 20.63 -9.08
N ASP A 391 5.34 21.04 -8.85
CA ASP A 391 4.79 21.21 -7.51
C ASP A 391 4.71 19.87 -6.76
N LEU A 392 4.30 18.79 -7.44
CA LEU A 392 4.36 17.44 -6.89
C LEU A 392 5.80 17.02 -6.52
N THR A 393 6.79 17.37 -7.35
CA THR A 393 8.20 17.06 -7.09
C THR A 393 8.72 17.81 -5.85
N GLN A 394 8.30 19.06 -5.64
CA GLN A 394 8.62 19.84 -4.44
C GLN A 394 7.97 19.24 -3.18
N ASN A 395 6.71 18.79 -3.28
CA ASN A 395 6.04 18.10 -2.18
C ASN A 395 6.76 16.79 -1.80
N ILE A 396 7.13 15.95 -2.78
CA ILE A 396 7.91 14.72 -2.55
C ILE A 396 9.26 15.02 -1.88
N ASN A 397 9.94 16.12 -2.25
CA ASN A 397 11.17 16.54 -1.58
C ASN A 397 10.90 16.90 -0.10
N SER A 398 9.86 17.70 0.17
CA SER A 398 9.46 18.07 1.53
C SER A 398 9.12 16.84 2.40
N ASP A 399 8.27 15.95 1.88
CA ASP A 399 7.90 14.69 2.54
C ASP A 399 9.12 13.80 2.79
N THR A 400 10.08 13.78 1.85
CA THR A 400 11.35 13.06 2.03
C THR A 400 12.19 13.65 3.16
N GLN A 401 12.23 14.98 3.35
CA GLN A 401 12.93 15.59 4.50
C GLN A 401 12.20 15.31 5.82
N ASN A 402 10.87 15.37 5.82
CA ASN A 402 10.03 15.02 6.99
C ASN A 402 10.26 13.55 7.38
N MET A 403 10.33 12.66 6.40
CA MET A 403 10.63 11.24 6.59
C MET A 403 12.04 11.05 7.20
N LYS A 404 13.08 11.73 6.70
CA LYS A 404 14.43 11.68 7.28
C LYS A 404 14.44 12.13 8.75
N SER A 405 13.69 13.18 9.08
CA SER A 405 13.54 13.65 10.47
C SER A 405 12.83 12.61 11.36
N ALA A 406 11.76 11.98 10.85
CA ALA A 406 11.05 10.93 11.57
C ALA A 406 11.94 9.69 11.83
N ILE A 407 12.71 9.26 10.83
CA ILE A 407 13.67 8.15 10.96
C ILE A 407 14.75 8.47 12.01
N SER A 408 15.28 9.69 12.00
CA SER A 408 16.26 10.15 13.01
C SER A 408 15.68 10.08 14.44
N ASN A 409 14.41 10.44 14.61
CA ASN A 409 13.71 10.33 15.89
C ASN A 409 13.52 8.85 16.32
N LEU A 410 13.18 7.95 15.39
CA LEU A 410 13.07 6.51 15.68
C LEU A 410 14.42 5.91 16.11
N ALA A 411 15.50 6.23 15.40
CA ALA A 411 16.85 5.81 15.76
C ALA A 411 17.26 6.33 17.16
N GLY A 412 16.95 7.59 17.48
CA GLY A 412 17.16 8.16 18.80
C GLY A 412 16.37 7.47 19.91
N GLN A 413 15.08 7.16 19.68
CA GLN A 413 14.25 6.42 20.64
C GLN A 413 14.75 4.99 20.85
N ALA A 414 15.16 4.29 19.78
CA ALA A 414 15.75 2.96 19.88
C ALA A 414 17.08 2.98 20.67
N GLN A 415 17.91 4.01 20.49
CA GLN A 415 19.14 4.18 21.26
C GLN A 415 18.87 4.42 22.75
N ILE A 416 17.83 5.19 23.09
CA ILE A 416 17.38 5.40 24.48
C ILE A 416 16.89 4.07 25.09
N LEU A 417 16.02 3.34 24.38
CA LEU A 417 15.52 2.04 24.85
C LEU A 417 16.65 1.02 25.05
N ASN A 418 17.59 0.92 24.12
CA ASN A 418 18.81 0.11 24.26
C ASN A 418 19.61 0.49 25.53
N GLY A 419 19.73 1.79 25.82
CA GLY A 419 20.37 2.30 27.04
C GLY A 419 19.64 1.94 28.34
N ILE A 420 18.32 1.75 28.30
CA ILE A 420 17.51 1.25 29.43
C ILE A 420 17.69 -0.26 29.58
N ILE A 421 17.57 -1.02 28.48
CA ILE A 421 17.68 -2.49 28.44
C ILE A 421 19.04 -2.96 28.95
N LYS A 422 20.14 -2.26 28.59
CA LYS A 422 21.49 -2.56 29.08
C LYS A 422 21.71 -2.44 30.60
N GLN A 423 20.74 -1.90 31.34
CA GLN A 423 20.77 -1.90 32.81
C GLN A 423 20.27 -3.24 33.39
N PHE A 424 19.63 -4.08 32.58
CA PHE A 424 19.18 -5.41 32.95
C PHE A 424 20.21 -6.48 32.54
N GLU A 425 20.60 -7.31 33.49
CA GLU A 425 21.47 -8.48 33.29
C GLU A 425 20.57 -9.70 33.08
N VAL A 426 20.33 -10.05 31.81
CA VAL A 426 19.36 -11.09 31.42
C VAL A 426 20.05 -12.44 31.21
N HIS A 427 19.43 -13.55 31.63
CA HIS A 427 20.01 -14.88 31.41
C HIS A 427 19.83 -15.31 29.94
N SER A 428 20.93 -15.62 29.23
CA SER A 428 20.92 -15.92 27.79
C SER A 428 20.32 -17.29 27.39
N SER A 429 19.38 -17.84 28.16
CA SER A 429 19.00 -19.26 28.11
C SER A 429 17.49 -19.54 28.08
N SER A 430 16.70 -18.85 27.25
CA SER A 430 15.46 -19.41 26.67
C SER A 430 14.80 -18.57 25.57
N VAL A 431 15.56 -18.08 24.57
CA VAL A 431 14.91 -17.63 23.32
C VAL A 431 14.39 -18.86 22.58
N HIS A 432 13.12 -19.22 22.82
CA HIS A 432 12.40 -20.18 22.00
C HIS A 432 12.17 -19.56 20.62
N SER A 433 13.04 -19.89 19.66
CA SER A 433 13.09 -19.35 18.29
C SER A 433 11.91 -19.81 17.42
N GLY A 434 10.68 -19.59 17.89
CA GLY A 434 9.47 -20.24 17.38
C GLY A 434 8.35 -19.33 16.85
N SER A 435 8.49 -18.00 16.86
CA SER A 435 7.38 -17.11 16.43
C SER A 435 7.74 -15.76 15.78
N ILE A 436 9.02 -15.46 15.52
CA ILE A 436 9.44 -14.17 14.93
C ILE A 436 9.97 -14.33 13.49
N PHE A 437 9.26 -15.12 12.69
CA PHE A 437 9.33 -15.03 11.23
C PHE A 437 7.92 -15.15 10.66
N GLY A 438 7.30 -14.01 10.37
CA GLY A 438 6.06 -13.90 9.59
C GLY A 438 6.32 -14.15 8.10
N VAL A 439 6.98 -15.26 7.78
CA VAL A 439 7.25 -15.73 6.43
C VAL A 439 6.82 -17.19 6.38
N GLU A 440 5.63 -17.44 5.84
CA GLU A 440 5.27 -18.77 5.35
C GLU A 440 6.15 -19.07 4.13
N ASN A 441 6.70 -20.29 4.07
CA ASN A 441 7.50 -20.80 2.94
C ASN A 441 6.62 -21.28 1.79
#